data_AF-A0A958GIK0-F1
#
_entry.id   AF-A0A958GIK0-F1
#
_cell.length_a   1.000
_cell.length_b   1.000
_cell.length_c   1.000
_cell.angle_alpha   90.00
_cell.angle_beta   90.00
_cell.angle_gamma   90.00
#
_symmetry.space_group_name_H-M   'P 1'
#
loop_
_entity.id
_entity.type
_entity.pdbx_description
1 polymer ?
#
loop_
_entity_poly.entity_id
_entity_poly.type
_entity_poly.pdbx_seq_one_letter_code
_entity_poly.pdbx_strand_id
1 'polypeptide(L)'
;MGLAETLPVRSTASRRILIIDDEAAICRELEKFFHSIGYDAISLHSGEGMEAALLSKPDLVLLDIWMPGKDGLTLLAEILEMESAPPVVMMSGHATISTAVRATQMGACDFLEKPLDLEVLLEKIGQVFDRCEDARLGDDPTEAFSPIEMSSSVVSAFNARDAVVPRKDIFGKQVFEGTKIPQRSLKHSTILYGQGLHSGRKSGITLEPLPANSGIHFVGVSQDTAVPAHVDHVESTGFATSLRRGGTSVKTIEHLLSALHAYRISNLLIKCNEEVPVFDGSAVDFCDTIEEVGIIEQPGDWYTLKVSSPVEYDSGKEKITIYPGEGFEVEYELHYPQPLGNQRMVFRLDNVADYRREIAPARTFGFVQDVGYLQAQGLAQGGRFDNFVLYGKDGALNQELRFPDEAVRHKILDLIGDLYLLGRPLEGRVVATMTGHSDNVGLLRAIQETAGK
;
A
#
# COMPACT_ATOMS: atom_id res chain seq x y z
N MET A 1 -29.66 18.60 23.72
CA MET A 1 -29.17 19.90 23.21
C MET A 1 -29.05 19.74 21.71
N GLY A 2 -29.70 20.62 20.94
CA GLY A 2 -29.84 20.45 19.50
C GLY A 2 -28.56 20.79 18.74
N LEU A 3 -28.35 20.13 17.60
CA LEU A 3 -27.25 20.32 16.63
C LEU A 3 -27.06 21.76 16.11
N ALA A 4 -27.90 22.71 16.52
CA ALA A 4 -27.83 24.11 16.12
C ALA A 4 -26.89 24.97 17.00
N GLU A 5 -26.49 24.51 18.19
CA GLU A 5 -25.72 25.32 19.15
C GLU A 5 -24.18 25.20 19.02
N THR A 6 -23.68 24.33 18.13
CA THR A 6 -22.24 24.09 17.95
C THR A 6 -21.65 24.66 16.65
N LEU A 7 -22.43 25.35 15.83
CA LEU A 7 -21.94 25.97 14.61
C LEU A 7 -21.43 27.40 14.88
N PRO A 8 -20.23 27.78 14.40
CA PRO A 8 -19.75 29.15 14.50
C PRO A 8 -20.57 30.03 13.56
N VAL A 9 -21.69 30.58 14.05
CA VAL A 9 -22.42 31.65 13.36
C VAL A 9 -21.62 32.94 13.54
N ARG A 10 -20.60 33.13 12.70
CA ARG A 10 -19.86 34.39 12.59
C ARG A 10 -19.76 34.81 11.12
N SER A 11 -20.88 35.24 10.55
CA SER A 11 -20.94 36.17 9.41
C SER A 11 -22.41 36.57 9.19
N THR A 12 -22.66 37.84 8.89
CA THR A 12 -24.02 38.39 8.64
C THR A 12 -24.46 38.29 7.17
N ALA A 13 -23.66 37.65 6.32
CA ALA A 13 -24.01 37.30 4.94
C ALA A 13 -24.05 35.77 4.78
N SER A 14 -25.11 35.25 4.16
CA SER A 14 -25.26 33.83 3.82
C SER A 14 -24.08 33.40 2.94
N ARG A 15 -23.20 32.54 3.45
CA ARG A 15 -22.07 32.00 2.67
C ARG A 15 -22.60 31.04 1.60
N ARG A 16 -21.99 31.08 0.42
CA ARG A 16 -22.40 30.30 -0.75
C ARG A 16 -21.56 29.05 -0.94
N ILE A 17 -22.21 27.90 -1.07
CA ILE A 17 -21.55 26.60 -1.29
C ILE A 17 -21.95 26.08 -2.68
N LEU A 18 -20.97 25.82 -3.53
CA LEU A 18 -21.17 25.14 -4.81
C LEU A 18 -20.89 23.64 -4.63
N ILE A 19 -21.84 22.79 -5.01
CA ILE A 19 -21.70 21.34 -4.94
C ILE A 19 -21.61 20.81 -6.37
N ILE A 20 -20.63 19.97 -6.67
CA ILE A 20 -20.45 19.38 -8.00
C ILE A 20 -20.34 17.86 -7.81
N ASP A 21 -21.38 17.14 -8.20
CA ASP A 21 -21.50 15.69 -7.97
C ASP A 21 -22.50 15.08 -8.95
N ASP A 22 -22.12 14.04 -9.69
CA ASP A 22 -23.00 13.42 -10.70
C ASP A 22 -24.17 12.64 -10.07
N GLU A 23 -24.09 12.32 -8.79
CA GLU A 23 -25.18 11.72 -8.04
C GLU A 23 -26.23 12.77 -7.62
N ALA A 24 -27.25 12.96 -8.45
CA ALA A 24 -28.34 13.91 -8.19
C ALA A 24 -29.08 13.68 -6.84
N ALA A 25 -29.00 12.49 -6.25
CA ALA A 25 -29.53 12.23 -4.92
C ALA A 25 -28.70 12.96 -3.85
N ILE A 26 -27.36 12.83 -3.87
CA ILE A 26 -26.44 13.47 -2.93
C ILE A 26 -26.53 15.00 -3.05
N CYS A 27 -26.50 15.52 -4.28
CA CYS A 27 -26.69 16.95 -4.55
C CYS A 27 -27.94 17.52 -3.86
N ARG A 28 -29.10 16.87 -4.07
CA ARG A 28 -30.37 17.34 -3.50
C ARG A 28 -30.42 17.24 -1.98
N GLU A 29 -29.77 16.24 -1.40
CA GLU A 29 -29.71 16.09 0.06
C GLU A 29 -28.80 17.15 0.68
N LEU A 30 -27.63 17.38 0.11
CA LEU A 30 -26.70 18.41 0.54
C LEU A 30 -27.28 19.82 0.38
N GLU A 31 -27.90 20.14 -0.76
CA GLU A 31 -28.57 21.44 -0.94
C GLU A 31 -29.65 21.69 0.12
N LYS A 32 -30.52 20.70 0.38
CA LYS A 32 -31.56 20.83 1.41
C LYS A 32 -30.95 21.01 2.80
N PHE A 33 -29.90 20.25 3.10
CA PHE A 33 -29.19 20.32 4.37
C PHE A 33 -28.55 21.69 4.58
N PHE A 34 -27.77 22.18 3.63
CA PHE A 34 -27.09 23.49 3.71
C PHE A 34 -28.08 24.65 3.80
N HIS A 35 -29.17 24.61 3.03
CA HIS A 35 -30.25 25.60 3.16
C HIS A 35 -30.90 25.58 4.55
N SER A 36 -31.10 24.38 5.13
CA SER A 36 -31.74 24.24 6.45
C SER A 36 -30.91 24.84 7.60
N ILE A 37 -29.59 24.96 7.41
CA ILE A 37 -28.66 25.53 8.39
C ILE A 37 -28.17 26.94 7.98
N GLY A 38 -28.75 27.55 6.94
CA GLY A 38 -28.55 28.96 6.60
C GLY A 38 -27.42 29.27 5.62
N TYR A 39 -26.89 28.27 4.90
CA TYR A 39 -26.03 28.48 3.73
C TYR A 39 -26.85 28.58 2.44
N ASP A 40 -26.37 29.32 1.45
CA ASP A 40 -26.94 29.36 0.10
C ASP A 40 -26.22 28.33 -0.77
N ALA A 41 -26.89 27.24 -1.15
CA ALA A 41 -26.26 26.10 -1.79
C ALA A 41 -26.83 25.86 -3.20
N ILE A 42 -25.94 25.68 -4.18
CA ILE A 42 -26.28 25.38 -5.57
C ILE A 42 -25.50 24.15 -5.98
N SER A 43 -26.14 23.20 -6.67
CA SER A 43 -25.49 22.01 -7.20
C SER A 43 -25.42 21.97 -8.73
N LEU A 44 -24.37 21.31 -9.22
CA LEU A 44 -24.20 20.87 -10.60
C LEU A 44 -24.06 19.35 -10.62
N HIS A 45 -24.65 18.71 -11.62
CA HIS A 45 -24.63 17.24 -11.77
C HIS A 45 -23.54 16.74 -12.74
N SER A 46 -22.62 17.62 -13.13
CA SER A 46 -21.44 17.32 -13.94
C SER A 46 -20.48 18.51 -13.88
N GLY A 47 -19.29 18.38 -14.47
CA GLY A 47 -18.38 19.50 -14.66
C GLY A 47 -18.87 20.56 -15.67
N GLU A 48 -19.99 20.30 -16.39
CA GLU A 48 -20.56 21.28 -17.33
C GLU A 48 -21.23 22.43 -16.58
N GLY A 49 -21.00 23.66 -17.05
CA GLY A 49 -21.56 24.86 -16.41
C GLY A 49 -20.82 25.32 -15.15
N MET A 50 -19.72 24.65 -14.77
CA MET A 50 -18.89 25.06 -13.63
C MET A 50 -18.39 26.51 -13.78
N GLU A 51 -17.86 26.90 -14.94
CA GLU A 51 -17.37 28.27 -15.17
C GLU A 51 -18.44 29.32 -14.86
N ALA A 52 -19.68 29.08 -15.33
CA ALA A 52 -20.81 29.97 -15.07
C ALA A 52 -21.21 29.97 -13.59
N ALA A 53 -21.13 28.82 -12.91
CA ALA A 53 -21.38 28.73 -11.46
C ALA A 53 -20.29 29.45 -10.64
N LEU A 54 -19.03 29.41 -11.06
CA LEU A 54 -17.92 30.10 -10.40
C LEU A 54 -18.00 31.63 -10.55
N LEU A 55 -18.63 32.15 -11.61
CA LEU A 55 -18.95 33.58 -11.73
C LEU A 55 -19.85 34.08 -10.59
N SER A 56 -20.63 33.18 -9.98
CA SER A 56 -21.41 33.53 -8.80
C SER A 56 -20.52 33.84 -7.59
N LYS A 57 -19.23 33.48 -7.57
CA LYS A 57 -18.28 33.61 -6.45
C LYS A 57 -18.75 32.83 -5.21
N PRO A 58 -18.75 31.48 -5.27
CA PRO A 58 -18.99 30.66 -4.09
C PRO A 58 -17.87 30.87 -3.06
N ASP A 59 -18.20 30.72 -1.78
CA ASP A 59 -17.25 30.77 -0.66
C ASP A 59 -16.58 29.41 -0.42
N LEU A 60 -17.15 28.32 -0.94
CA LEU A 60 -16.63 26.95 -0.85
C LEU A 60 -17.13 26.12 -2.04
N VAL A 61 -16.30 25.22 -2.55
CA VAL A 61 -16.69 24.18 -3.51
C VAL A 61 -16.57 22.80 -2.87
N LEU A 62 -17.64 22.01 -2.91
CA LEU A 62 -17.63 20.57 -2.64
C LEU A 62 -17.60 19.83 -3.99
N LEU A 63 -16.55 19.06 -4.25
CA LEU A 63 -16.29 18.50 -5.56
C LEU A 63 -16.11 16.98 -5.52
N ASP A 64 -17.00 16.24 -6.18
CA ASP A 64 -16.82 14.80 -6.36
C ASP A 64 -15.62 14.48 -7.26
N ILE A 65 -14.89 13.42 -6.93
CA ILE A 65 -13.72 12.98 -7.70
C ILE A 65 -14.13 12.21 -8.96
N TRP A 66 -15.12 11.32 -8.86
CA TRP A 66 -15.40 10.32 -9.88
C TRP A 66 -16.66 10.67 -10.67
N MET A 67 -16.56 11.68 -11.54
CA MET A 67 -17.67 12.11 -12.38
C MET A 67 -17.51 11.65 -13.85
N PRO A 68 -18.60 11.25 -14.54
CA PRO A 68 -18.58 10.96 -15.96
C PRO A 68 -18.15 12.17 -16.80
N GLY A 69 -17.31 11.92 -17.81
CA GLY A 69 -16.82 12.95 -18.74
C GLY A 69 -15.55 13.63 -18.23
N LYS A 70 -15.69 14.56 -17.29
CA LYS A 70 -14.57 15.35 -16.74
C LYS A 70 -14.32 14.99 -15.29
N ASP A 71 -13.18 14.36 -15.04
CA ASP A 71 -12.70 13.92 -13.71
C ASP A 71 -12.55 15.12 -12.74
N GLY A 72 -12.94 14.92 -11.49
CA GLY A 72 -12.91 15.94 -10.43
C GLY A 72 -11.51 16.44 -10.11
N LEU A 73 -10.45 15.62 -10.25
CA LEU A 73 -9.07 16.12 -10.07
C LEU A 73 -8.65 17.07 -11.20
N THR A 74 -9.10 16.80 -12.43
CA THR A 74 -8.87 17.72 -13.56
C THR A 74 -9.60 19.04 -13.31
N LEU A 75 -10.83 18.97 -12.78
CA LEU A 75 -11.62 20.15 -12.45
C LEU A 75 -11.02 20.98 -11.30
N LEU A 76 -10.46 20.31 -10.28
CA LEU A 76 -9.71 20.96 -9.19
C LEU A 76 -8.56 21.81 -9.72
N ALA A 77 -7.75 21.26 -10.65
CA ALA A 77 -6.62 21.99 -11.22
C ALA A 77 -7.07 23.30 -11.91
N GLU A 78 -8.16 23.24 -12.67
CA GLU A 78 -8.70 24.42 -13.37
C GLU A 78 -9.27 25.47 -12.42
N ILE A 79 -9.93 25.06 -11.33
CA ILE A 79 -10.42 25.99 -10.31
C ILE A 79 -9.25 26.73 -9.67
N LEU A 80 -8.15 26.03 -9.37
CA LEU A 80 -6.98 26.59 -8.70
C LEU A 80 -6.13 27.51 -9.60
N GLU A 81 -6.25 27.41 -10.92
CA GLU A 81 -5.62 28.35 -11.86
C GLU A 81 -6.30 29.73 -11.88
N MET A 82 -7.46 29.88 -11.24
CA MET A 82 -8.18 31.15 -11.17
C MET A 82 -7.57 32.10 -10.14
N GLU A 83 -7.45 33.39 -10.51
CA GLU A 83 -6.86 34.45 -9.65
C GLU A 83 -7.57 34.62 -8.28
N SER A 84 -8.83 34.20 -8.18
CA SER A 84 -9.63 34.21 -6.95
C SER A 84 -10.35 32.87 -6.75
N ALA A 85 -9.60 31.78 -6.78
CA ALA A 85 -10.11 30.43 -6.57
C ALA A 85 -10.78 30.29 -5.18
N PRO A 86 -12.01 29.76 -5.10
CA PRO A 86 -12.61 29.38 -3.82
C PRO A 86 -11.89 28.16 -3.21
N PRO A 87 -11.91 27.97 -1.89
CA PRO A 87 -11.44 26.73 -1.29
C PRO A 87 -12.24 25.54 -1.82
N VAL A 88 -11.57 24.41 -2.06
CA VAL A 88 -12.19 23.20 -2.59
C VAL A 88 -12.01 22.06 -1.60
N VAL A 89 -13.11 21.39 -1.27
CA VAL A 89 -13.12 20.14 -0.49
C VAL A 89 -13.59 19.01 -1.40
N MET A 90 -12.78 17.97 -1.53
CA MET A 90 -13.11 16.84 -2.40
C MET A 90 -14.07 15.87 -1.72
N MET A 91 -14.92 15.22 -2.49
CA MET A 91 -15.81 14.12 -2.08
C MET A 91 -15.48 12.86 -2.90
N SER A 92 -15.55 11.67 -2.32
CA SER A 92 -15.35 10.42 -3.07
C SER A 92 -16.15 9.25 -2.52
N GLY A 93 -16.84 8.52 -3.41
CA GLY A 93 -17.47 7.22 -3.13
C GLY A 93 -16.53 6.03 -3.11
N HIS A 94 -15.31 6.21 -3.60
CA HIS A 94 -14.22 5.23 -3.58
C HIS A 94 -13.00 5.90 -2.99
N ALA A 95 -13.01 6.10 -1.67
CA ALA A 95 -11.90 6.75 -0.97
C ALA A 95 -10.69 5.81 -0.91
N THR A 96 -9.77 5.96 -1.86
CA THR A 96 -8.40 5.49 -1.69
C THR A 96 -7.56 6.64 -1.11
N ILE A 97 -6.67 6.34 -0.16
CA ILE A 97 -5.82 7.36 0.47
C ILE A 97 -4.93 8.06 -0.57
N SER A 98 -4.51 7.34 -1.62
CA SER A 98 -3.76 7.91 -2.76
C SER A 98 -4.51 9.05 -3.45
N THR A 99 -5.83 8.94 -3.61
CA THR A 99 -6.65 9.97 -4.24
C THR A 99 -6.82 11.20 -3.34
N ALA A 100 -7.03 10.99 -2.03
CA ALA A 100 -7.12 12.08 -1.06
C ALA A 100 -5.79 12.85 -0.90
N VAL A 101 -4.67 12.13 -0.89
CA VAL A 101 -3.32 12.72 -0.86
C VAL A 101 -3.04 13.50 -2.14
N ARG A 102 -3.36 12.94 -3.31
CA ARG A 102 -3.20 13.61 -4.60
C ARG A 102 -4.02 14.90 -4.67
N ALA A 103 -5.28 14.87 -4.24
CA ALA A 103 -6.11 16.06 -4.18
C ALA A 103 -5.53 17.14 -3.25
N THR A 104 -5.06 16.74 -2.07
CA THR A 104 -4.45 17.68 -1.09
C THR A 104 -3.16 18.29 -1.64
N GLN A 105 -2.30 17.48 -2.28
CA GLN A 105 -1.07 17.95 -2.94
C GLN A 105 -1.36 18.91 -4.10
N MET A 106 -2.47 18.73 -4.81
CA MET A 106 -2.90 19.61 -5.88
C MET A 106 -3.45 20.95 -5.36
N GLY A 107 -3.73 21.08 -4.06
CA GLY A 107 -4.21 22.32 -3.43
C GLY A 107 -5.65 22.26 -2.92
N ALA A 108 -6.29 21.08 -2.91
CA ALA A 108 -7.57 20.93 -2.20
C ALA A 108 -7.37 21.18 -0.69
N CYS A 109 -8.31 21.87 -0.07
CA CYS A 109 -8.25 22.25 1.33
C CYS A 109 -8.49 21.06 2.27
N ASP A 110 -9.36 20.15 1.85
CA ASP A 110 -9.67 18.93 2.58
C ASP A 110 -10.36 17.88 1.68
N PHE A 111 -10.67 16.73 2.26
CA PHE A 111 -11.31 15.60 1.62
C PHE A 111 -12.39 14.98 2.53
N LEU A 112 -13.45 14.46 1.91
CA LEU A 112 -14.57 13.78 2.51
C LEU A 112 -14.85 12.44 1.81
N GLU A 113 -15.06 11.40 2.60
CA GLU A 113 -15.46 10.08 2.11
C GLU A 113 -16.99 9.96 2.10
N LYS A 114 -17.56 9.50 0.98
CA LYS A 114 -18.97 9.13 0.89
C LYS A 114 -19.13 7.68 1.40
N PRO A 115 -20.24 7.33 2.08
CA PRO A 115 -21.37 8.20 2.40
C PRO A 115 -21.01 9.28 3.42
N LEU A 116 -21.45 10.51 3.15
CA LEU A 116 -21.05 11.69 3.91
C LEU A 116 -21.69 11.67 5.30
N ASP A 117 -20.84 11.67 6.33
CA ASP A 117 -21.28 11.96 7.69
C ASP A 117 -21.48 13.47 7.85
N LEU A 118 -22.70 13.89 8.19
CA LEU A 118 -23.08 15.30 8.28
C LEU A 118 -22.36 16.04 9.41
N GLU A 119 -22.00 15.37 10.51
CA GLU A 119 -21.24 16.00 11.59
C GLU A 119 -19.80 16.28 11.13
N VAL A 120 -19.17 15.29 10.48
CA VAL A 120 -17.81 15.41 9.92
C VAL A 120 -17.74 16.45 8.81
N LEU A 121 -18.78 16.50 7.95
CA LEU A 121 -18.94 17.51 6.90
C LEU A 121 -18.95 18.92 7.49
N LEU A 122 -19.77 19.15 8.52
CA LEU A 122 -19.86 20.47 9.16
C LEU A 122 -18.57 20.88 9.85
N GLU A 123 -17.90 19.95 10.53
CA GLU A 123 -16.62 20.20 11.19
C GLU A 123 -15.57 20.68 10.18
N LYS A 124 -15.41 19.95 9.07
CA LYS A 124 -14.43 20.27 8.04
C LYS A 124 -14.73 21.59 7.33
N ILE A 125 -16.00 21.86 7.03
CA ILE A 125 -16.43 23.14 6.44
C ILE A 125 -16.13 24.30 7.40
N GLY A 126 -16.41 24.13 8.69
CA GLY A 126 -16.06 25.12 9.72
C GLY A 126 -14.56 25.42 9.72
N GLN A 127 -13.72 24.39 9.75
CA GLN A 127 -12.26 24.53 9.73
C GLN A 127 -11.75 25.25 8.47
N VAL A 128 -12.32 24.96 7.29
CA VAL A 128 -11.94 25.64 6.04
C VAL A 128 -12.30 27.12 6.11
N PHE A 129 -13.49 27.46 6.58
CA PHE A 129 -13.90 28.85 6.68
C PHE A 129 -13.10 29.65 7.72
N ASP A 130 -12.82 29.06 8.88
CA ASP A 130 -12.03 29.71 9.93
C ASP A 130 -10.62 30.05 9.38
N ARG A 131 -9.98 29.11 8.68
CA ARG A 131 -8.67 29.34 8.02
C ARG A 131 -8.71 30.44 6.97
N CYS A 132 -9.79 30.53 6.19
CA CYS A 132 -9.96 31.59 5.20
C CYS A 132 -10.19 32.97 5.83
N GLU A 133 -10.80 33.03 7.02
CA GLU A 133 -10.96 34.28 7.78
C GLU A 133 -9.65 34.71 8.44
N ASP A 134 -8.90 33.77 9.01
CA ASP A 134 -7.57 34.03 9.60
C ASP A 134 -6.58 34.56 8.55
N ALA A 135 -6.57 33.97 7.35
CA ALA A 135 -5.74 34.43 6.23
C ALA A 135 -6.12 35.83 5.71
N ARG A 136 -7.37 36.28 5.92
CA ARG A 136 -7.83 37.64 5.56
C ARG A 136 -7.47 38.68 6.63
N LEU A 137 -7.19 38.26 7.87
CA LEU A 137 -6.90 39.13 9.01
C LEU A 137 -5.40 39.43 9.22
N GLY A 138 -4.52 38.83 8.41
CA GLY A 138 -3.11 39.21 8.33
C GLY A 138 -2.16 38.45 9.24
N ASP A 139 -2.57 37.30 9.79
CA ASP A 139 -1.62 36.35 10.38
C ASP A 139 -0.96 35.53 9.25
N ASP A 140 0.37 35.50 9.27
CA ASP A 140 1.22 34.91 8.22
C ASP A 140 0.94 33.40 8.06
N PRO A 141 0.35 32.95 6.93
CA PRO A 141 -0.01 31.54 6.74
C PRO A 141 1.20 30.64 6.43
N THR A 142 2.42 31.20 6.36
CA THR A 142 3.61 30.45 5.93
C THR A 142 4.27 29.59 7.03
N GLU A 143 3.83 29.68 8.29
CA GLU A 143 4.37 28.83 9.38
C GLU A 143 3.57 27.55 9.69
N ALA A 144 2.41 27.31 9.05
CA ALA A 144 1.57 26.14 9.38
C ALA A 144 1.74 24.92 8.45
N PHE A 145 2.32 25.09 7.26
CA PHE A 145 2.69 23.99 6.36
C PHE A 145 3.90 24.39 5.53
N SER A 146 5.09 24.39 6.14
CA SER A 146 6.28 24.08 5.34
C SER A 146 6.10 22.64 4.83
N PRO A 147 6.30 22.35 3.54
CA PRO A 147 6.65 21.00 3.13
C PRO A 147 7.73 20.55 4.11
N ILE A 148 7.63 19.33 4.66
CA ILE A 148 8.84 18.72 5.19
C ILE A 148 9.78 18.73 3.99
N GLU A 149 10.73 19.69 3.96
CA GLU A 149 11.96 19.50 3.24
C GLU A 149 12.52 18.23 3.86
N MET A 150 12.19 17.12 3.20
CA MET A 150 12.80 15.82 3.38
C MET A 150 14.25 16.09 3.12
N SER A 151 14.95 16.41 4.19
CA SER A 151 16.32 16.85 4.13
C SER A 151 17.07 15.78 3.34
N SER A 152 17.87 16.26 2.38
CA SER A 152 18.92 15.53 1.70
C SER A 152 19.78 14.68 2.65
N SER A 153 19.65 14.90 3.96
CA SER A 153 20.19 14.11 5.05
C SER A 153 19.92 12.62 4.95
N VAL A 154 18.76 12.10 4.50
CA VAL A 154 18.55 10.63 4.51
C VAL A 154 19.26 9.95 3.34
N VAL A 155 19.23 10.55 2.15
CA VAL A 155 20.03 10.08 1.00
C VAL A 155 21.54 10.26 1.27
N SER A 156 21.93 11.28 2.05
CA SER A 156 23.33 11.46 2.46
C SER A 156 23.74 10.64 3.70
N ALA A 157 22.80 10.27 4.56
CA ALA A 157 23.01 9.42 5.75
C ALA A 157 22.99 7.94 5.37
N PHE A 158 22.28 7.60 4.29
CA PHE A 158 22.48 6.35 3.56
C PHE A 158 23.78 6.47 2.77
N ASN A 159 24.93 6.45 3.46
CA ASN A 159 26.17 6.20 2.75
C ASN A 159 26.00 4.86 2.02
N ALA A 160 26.43 4.76 0.77
CA ALA A 160 26.57 3.48 0.08
C ALA A 160 27.46 2.45 0.86
N ARG A 161 28.10 2.89 1.97
CA ARG A 161 28.83 2.07 2.95
C ARG A 161 27.94 1.47 4.06
N ASP A 162 26.82 2.12 4.39
CA ASP A 162 25.83 1.70 5.41
C ASP A 162 24.74 0.81 4.81
N ALA A 163 24.51 0.93 3.49
CA ALA A 163 23.95 -0.14 2.69
C ALA A 163 24.87 -1.35 2.84
N VAL A 164 24.59 -2.20 3.83
CA VAL A 164 25.12 -3.56 3.81
C VAL A 164 24.38 -4.23 2.67
N VAL A 165 24.88 -4.00 1.45
CA VAL A 165 24.84 -4.99 0.39
C VAL A 165 25.14 -6.29 1.11
N PRO A 166 24.28 -7.33 1.02
CA PRO A 166 24.68 -8.66 1.41
C PRO A 166 26.09 -8.86 0.91
N ARG A 167 27.01 -8.80 1.86
CA ARG A 167 28.43 -8.74 1.63
C ARG A 167 28.71 -9.87 0.63
N LYS A 168 29.65 -9.72 -0.32
CA LYS A 168 29.98 -10.79 -1.29
C LYS A 168 30.22 -12.15 -0.60
N ASP A 169 30.43 -12.10 0.72
CA ASP A 169 30.67 -13.10 1.75
C ASP A 169 29.48 -13.45 2.70
N ILE A 170 28.23 -12.97 2.54
CA ILE A 170 27.08 -13.53 3.33
C ILE A 170 26.88 -15.01 3.03
N PHE A 171 27.20 -15.40 1.79
CA PHE A 171 27.29 -16.80 1.43
C PHE A 171 28.74 -17.32 1.38
N GLY A 172 29.66 -16.75 2.17
CA GLY A 172 31.06 -17.18 2.21
C GLY A 172 31.76 -17.15 0.83
N LYS A 173 32.82 -17.93 0.67
CA LYS A 173 33.53 -18.13 -0.62
C LYS A 173 32.73 -18.98 -1.63
N GLN A 174 31.40 -19.01 -1.56
CA GLN A 174 30.59 -19.83 -2.46
C GLN A 174 30.32 -19.12 -3.78
N VAL A 175 30.51 -19.87 -4.85
CA VAL A 175 30.01 -19.51 -6.17
C VAL A 175 28.60 -20.10 -6.24
N PHE A 176 27.58 -19.29 -5.97
CA PHE A 176 26.25 -19.66 -6.44
C PHE A 176 26.31 -19.62 -7.96
N GLU A 177 26.06 -20.76 -8.58
CA GLU A 177 25.84 -20.82 -10.01
C GLU A 177 24.45 -20.27 -10.30
N GLY A 178 24.33 -19.57 -11.42
CA GLY A 178 23.07 -18.96 -11.81
C GLY A 178 23.19 -18.14 -13.07
N THR A 179 22.03 -17.79 -13.60
CA THR A 179 21.94 -16.97 -14.80
C THR A 179 22.21 -15.52 -14.42
N LYS A 180 23.24 -14.91 -15.02
CA LYS A 180 23.50 -13.47 -14.85
C LYS A 180 22.34 -12.67 -15.43
N ILE A 181 21.81 -11.75 -14.64
CA ILE A 181 20.68 -10.89 -15.01
C ILE A 181 21.00 -9.44 -14.63
N PRO A 182 20.47 -8.45 -15.37
CA PRO A 182 20.67 -7.05 -15.02
C PRO A 182 20.01 -6.74 -13.67
N GLN A 183 20.63 -5.85 -12.92
CA GLN A 183 20.02 -5.27 -11.72
C GLN A 183 18.92 -4.29 -12.11
N ARG A 184 17.97 -4.06 -11.22
CA ARG A 184 16.88 -3.11 -11.44
C ARG A 184 16.60 -2.26 -10.22
N SER A 185 16.20 -1.03 -10.48
CA SER A 185 15.60 -0.12 -9.51
C SER A 185 14.40 0.58 -10.15
N LEU A 186 13.70 1.40 -9.39
CA LEU A 186 12.66 2.28 -9.92
C LEU A 186 13.30 3.46 -10.67
N LYS A 187 12.59 4.06 -11.63
CA LYS A 187 13.06 5.29 -12.30
C LYS A 187 13.00 6.52 -11.41
N HIS A 188 11.95 6.61 -10.60
CA HIS A 188 11.67 7.75 -9.73
C HIS A 188 11.25 7.28 -8.34
N SER A 189 11.35 8.16 -7.34
CA SER A 189 10.77 7.90 -6.03
C SER A 189 9.24 8.00 -6.09
N THR A 190 8.55 7.22 -5.27
CA THR A 190 7.09 7.30 -5.12
C THR A 190 6.68 7.05 -3.68
N ILE A 191 5.45 7.45 -3.35
CA ILE A 191 4.88 7.28 -2.02
C ILE A 191 3.52 6.58 -2.15
N LEU A 192 3.31 5.56 -1.33
CA LEU A 192 2.02 4.90 -1.20
C LEU A 192 1.53 5.05 0.24
N TYR A 193 0.22 5.26 0.39
CA TYR A 193 -0.43 5.40 1.69
C TYR A 193 -1.62 4.46 1.78
N GLY A 194 -1.81 3.88 2.97
CA GLY A 194 -2.87 2.92 3.24
C GLY A 194 -3.03 2.71 4.74
N GLN A 195 -3.46 1.51 5.11
CA GLN A 195 -3.61 1.07 6.49
C GLN A 195 -2.81 -0.21 6.70
N GLY A 196 -2.22 -0.39 7.88
CA GLY A 196 -1.62 -1.68 8.26
C GLY A 196 -2.69 -2.72 8.60
N LEU A 197 -2.52 -3.97 8.15
CA LEU A 197 -3.46 -5.06 8.38
C LEU A 197 -3.63 -5.36 9.87
N HIS A 198 -2.50 -5.52 10.57
CA HIS A 198 -2.49 -5.94 11.95
C HIS A 198 -2.70 -4.77 12.90
N SER A 199 -1.97 -3.67 12.72
CA SER A 199 -2.08 -2.53 13.62
C SER A 199 -3.35 -1.70 13.42
N GLY A 200 -3.96 -1.75 12.22
CA GLY A 200 -5.10 -0.91 11.87
C GLY A 200 -4.78 0.60 11.84
N ARG A 201 -3.51 0.98 11.98
CA ARG A 201 -3.10 2.38 11.90
C ARG A 201 -2.86 2.78 10.46
N LYS A 202 -3.02 4.08 10.17
CA LYS A 202 -2.58 4.65 8.89
C LYS A 202 -1.09 4.39 8.73
N SER A 203 -0.72 3.86 7.58
CA SER A 203 0.67 3.59 7.22
C SER A 203 0.98 4.20 5.85
N GLY A 204 2.26 4.43 5.60
CA GLY A 204 2.76 4.87 4.31
C GLY A 204 4.15 4.32 4.07
N ILE A 205 4.45 4.08 2.80
CA ILE A 205 5.78 3.71 2.35
C ILE A 205 6.28 4.71 1.31
N THR A 206 7.56 5.08 1.42
CA THR A 206 8.28 5.77 0.35
C THR A 206 9.23 4.77 -0.29
N LEU A 207 9.12 4.59 -1.60
CA LEU A 207 10.03 3.77 -2.40
C LEU A 207 11.03 4.72 -3.07
N GLU A 208 12.30 4.61 -2.72
CA GLU A 208 13.38 5.43 -3.28
C GLU A 208 14.37 4.52 -4.03
N PRO A 209 14.66 4.81 -5.31
CA PRO A 209 15.61 4.01 -6.07
C PRO A 209 17.01 4.14 -5.49
N LEU A 210 17.71 3.00 -5.39
CA LEU A 210 19.09 2.94 -4.92
C LEU A 210 20.06 2.61 -6.06
N PRO A 211 21.35 2.99 -5.93
CA PRO A 211 22.39 2.60 -6.88
C PRO A 211 22.57 1.08 -6.98
N ALA A 212 23.25 0.64 -8.04
CA ALA A 212 23.59 -0.75 -8.24
C ALA A 212 24.34 -1.36 -7.03
N ASN A 213 24.03 -2.62 -6.78
CA ASN A 213 24.52 -3.47 -5.69
C ASN A 213 24.02 -3.07 -4.31
N SER A 214 23.10 -2.12 -4.16
CA SER A 214 22.64 -1.72 -2.83
C SER A 214 21.84 -2.83 -2.13
N GLY A 215 21.01 -3.58 -2.85
CA GLY A 215 20.00 -4.47 -2.26
C GLY A 215 18.72 -3.71 -1.87
N ILE A 216 17.76 -4.43 -1.27
CA ILE A 216 16.53 -3.84 -0.72
C ILE A 216 16.71 -3.59 0.77
N HIS A 217 16.33 -2.39 1.23
CA HIS A 217 16.43 -1.98 2.62
C HIS A 217 15.14 -1.34 3.10
N PHE A 218 14.78 -1.58 4.35
CA PHE A 218 13.74 -0.84 5.04
C PHE A 218 14.37 0.13 6.04
N VAL A 219 13.75 1.28 6.23
CA VAL A 219 14.16 2.26 7.24
C VAL A 219 12.93 2.91 7.87
N GLY A 220 12.94 3.10 9.19
CA GLY A 220 11.89 3.86 9.87
C GLY A 220 11.96 5.34 9.49
N VAL A 221 10.83 6.03 9.37
CA VAL A 221 10.82 7.44 8.91
C VAL A 221 11.65 8.36 9.82
N SER A 222 11.71 8.07 11.12
CA SER A 222 12.49 8.81 12.12
C SER A 222 13.78 8.10 12.55
N GLN A 223 14.18 7.04 11.84
CA GLN A 223 15.33 6.21 12.21
C GLN A 223 16.43 6.31 11.16
N ASP A 224 17.68 6.33 11.61
CA ASP A 224 18.84 6.34 10.70
C ASP A 224 19.37 4.94 10.39
N THR A 225 18.88 3.91 11.09
CA THR A 225 19.35 2.52 10.91
C THR A 225 18.50 1.80 9.87
N ALA A 226 19.08 1.45 8.74
CA ALA A 226 18.43 0.61 7.76
C ALA A 226 18.51 -0.88 8.14
N VAL A 227 17.41 -1.60 7.95
CA VAL A 227 17.32 -3.05 8.03
C VAL A 227 17.31 -3.63 6.61
N PRO A 228 18.33 -4.40 6.21
CA PRO A 228 18.31 -5.11 4.93
C PRO A 228 17.14 -6.10 4.88
N ALA A 229 16.49 -6.20 3.71
CA ALA A 229 15.49 -7.23 3.44
C ALA A 229 16.16 -8.59 3.25
N HIS A 230 16.62 -9.16 4.36
CA HIS A 230 17.40 -10.39 4.38
C HIS A 230 16.98 -11.29 5.55
N VAL A 231 17.05 -12.60 5.34
CA VAL A 231 16.59 -13.62 6.30
C VAL A 231 17.26 -13.50 7.68
N ASP A 232 18.52 -13.06 7.74
CA ASP A 232 19.26 -12.83 9.00
C ASP A 232 18.63 -11.74 9.89
N HIS A 233 17.78 -10.89 9.32
CA HIS A 233 17.10 -9.81 10.02
C HIS A 233 15.63 -10.11 10.31
N VAL A 234 15.16 -11.32 10.01
CA VAL A 234 13.80 -11.74 10.34
C VAL A 234 13.67 -11.89 11.85
N GLU A 235 12.77 -11.10 12.43
CA GLU A 235 12.47 -11.11 13.87
C GLU A 235 11.32 -12.07 14.19
N SER A 236 10.23 -11.98 13.43
CA SER A 236 9.00 -12.71 13.71
C SER A 236 8.28 -13.07 12.42
N THR A 237 7.63 -14.23 12.44
CA THR A 237 6.90 -14.85 11.34
C THR A 237 5.51 -15.32 11.79
N GLY A 238 5.00 -14.81 12.92
CA GLY A 238 3.79 -15.33 13.55
C GLY A 238 2.55 -15.27 12.66
N PHE A 239 2.26 -14.09 12.11
CA PHE A 239 1.12 -13.85 11.20
C PHE A 239 1.50 -13.03 9.96
N ALA A 240 2.75 -12.60 9.89
CA ALA A 240 3.35 -11.79 8.85
C ALA A 240 4.87 -11.88 8.99
N THR A 241 5.62 -11.62 7.93
CA THR A 241 7.08 -11.56 7.98
C THR A 241 7.52 -10.17 8.45
N SER A 242 8.33 -10.14 9.50
CA SER A 242 8.81 -8.91 10.13
C SER A 242 10.32 -8.88 10.21
N LEU A 243 10.91 -7.72 9.92
CA LEU A 243 12.34 -7.48 10.03
C LEU A 243 12.65 -6.54 11.21
N ARG A 244 13.81 -6.73 11.84
CA ARG A 244 14.34 -5.80 12.84
C ARG A 244 15.85 -5.68 12.76
N ARG A 245 16.34 -4.45 12.88
CA ARG A 245 17.75 -4.16 13.14
C ARG A 245 17.89 -2.83 13.88
N GLY A 246 18.56 -2.85 15.03
CA GLY A 246 18.66 -1.67 15.89
C GLY A 246 17.27 -1.20 16.33
N GLY A 247 17.00 0.11 16.19
CA GLY A 247 15.69 0.70 16.49
C GLY A 247 14.64 0.56 15.38
N THR A 248 15.03 0.11 14.18
CA THR A 248 14.12 -0.04 13.05
C THR A 248 13.47 -1.42 13.07
N SER A 249 12.15 -1.45 12.96
CA SER A 249 11.35 -2.66 12.77
C SER A 249 10.26 -2.39 11.75
N VAL A 250 10.00 -3.38 10.88
CA VAL A 250 8.96 -3.34 9.86
C VAL A 250 8.25 -4.69 9.79
N LYS A 251 6.94 -4.67 9.57
CA LYS A 251 6.07 -5.85 9.53
C LYS A 251 5.32 -5.92 8.19
N THR A 252 4.84 -7.12 7.85
CA THR A 252 3.94 -7.37 6.72
C THR A 252 4.58 -7.02 5.38
N ILE A 253 5.84 -7.42 5.20
CA ILE A 253 6.63 -7.06 4.02
C ILE A 253 6.42 -8.00 2.83
N GLU A 254 5.84 -9.17 3.07
CA GLU A 254 5.71 -10.29 2.14
C GLU A 254 5.03 -9.90 0.82
N HIS A 255 3.94 -9.13 0.84
CA HIS A 255 3.22 -8.76 -0.39
C HIS A 255 4.02 -7.79 -1.26
N LEU A 256 4.65 -6.81 -0.62
CA LEU A 256 5.56 -5.88 -1.29
C LEU A 256 6.77 -6.64 -1.86
N LEU A 257 7.41 -7.49 -1.08
CA LEU A 257 8.55 -8.29 -1.55
C LEU A 257 8.15 -9.24 -2.68
N SER A 258 6.92 -9.77 -2.68
CA SER A 258 6.38 -10.61 -3.75
C SER A 258 6.34 -9.86 -5.07
N ALA A 259 5.79 -8.64 -5.05
CA ALA A 259 5.81 -7.74 -6.21
C ALA A 259 7.25 -7.41 -6.64
N LEU A 260 8.11 -6.98 -5.71
CA LEU A 260 9.50 -6.64 -6.02
C LEU A 260 10.26 -7.81 -6.63
N HIS A 261 10.01 -9.04 -6.17
CA HIS A 261 10.58 -10.27 -6.74
C HIS A 261 10.11 -10.49 -8.18
N ALA A 262 8.80 -10.42 -8.43
CA ALA A 262 8.22 -10.61 -9.76
C ALA A 262 8.79 -9.62 -10.79
N TYR A 263 8.93 -8.34 -10.42
CA TYR A 263 9.51 -7.29 -11.27
C TYR A 263 11.05 -7.28 -11.28
N ARG A 264 11.67 -8.11 -10.42
CA ARG A 264 13.12 -8.24 -10.21
C ARG A 264 13.80 -6.96 -9.73
N ILE A 265 13.12 -6.16 -8.90
CA ILE A 265 13.69 -4.96 -8.31
C ILE A 265 14.78 -5.36 -7.30
N SER A 266 16.05 -5.08 -7.62
CA SER A 266 17.18 -5.49 -6.80
C SER A 266 17.65 -4.42 -5.82
N ASN A 267 17.44 -3.13 -6.13
CA ASN A 267 17.99 -2.02 -5.37
C ASN A 267 16.89 -1.02 -5.02
N LEU A 268 16.52 -0.93 -3.75
CA LEU A 268 15.43 -0.06 -3.31
C LEU A 268 15.55 0.28 -1.83
N LEU A 269 15.33 1.54 -1.47
CA LEU A 269 15.12 1.96 -0.10
C LEU A 269 13.62 2.13 0.15
N ILE A 270 13.13 1.50 1.20
CA ILE A 270 11.72 1.49 1.57
C ILE A 270 11.61 2.19 2.93
N LYS A 271 11.17 3.44 2.94
CA LYS A 271 10.85 4.13 4.19
C LYS A 271 9.48 3.69 4.64
N CYS A 272 9.36 3.13 5.85
CA CYS A 272 8.11 2.57 6.33
C CYS A 272 7.98 2.80 7.84
N ASN A 273 6.79 3.19 8.29
CA ASN A 273 6.49 3.29 9.71
C ASN A 273 5.88 1.99 10.23
N GLU A 274 6.73 1.14 10.82
CA GLU A 274 6.38 -0.09 11.55
C GLU A 274 5.73 -1.22 10.75
N GLU A 275 4.83 -0.95 9.81
CA GLU A 275 4.04 -1.95 9.08
C GLU A 275 3.76 -1.47 7.65
N VAL A 276 4.01 -2.31 6.65
CA VAL A 276 3.69 -1.98 5.25
C VAL A 276 2.16 -1.94 5.06
N PRO A 277 1.59 -0.97 4.33
CA PRO A 277 0.16 -0.92 4.09
C PRO A 277 -0.36 -2.16 3.35
N VAL A 278 -1.54 -2.64 3.75
CA VAL A 278 -2.16 -3.86 3.19
C VAL A 278 -2.91 -3.62 1.88
N PHE A 279 -3.32 -2.38 1.60
CA PHE A 279 -4.18 -2.02 0.46
C PHE A 279 -5.41 -2.91 0.37
N ASP A 280 -5.59 -3.61 -0.74
CA ASP A 280 -6.67 -4.56 -0.98
C ASP A 280 -6.37 -5.99 -0.50
N GLY A 281 -5.28 -6.19 0.26
CA GLY A 281 -4.85 -7.49 0.75
C GLY A 281 -4.06 -8.32 -0.23
N SER A 282 -3.81 -7.81 -1.44
CA SER A 282 -3.07 -8.48 -2.49
C SER A 282 -1.81 -7.69 -2.87
N ALA A 283 -1.15 -8.06 -3.96
CA ALA A 283 0.00 -7.33 -4.48
C ALA A 283 -0.35 -6.34 -5.60
N VAL A 284 -1.64 -6.06 -5.86
CA VAL A 284 -2.05 -5.28 -7.03
C VAL A 284 -1.50 -3.86 -7.02
N ASP A 285 -1.77 -3.11 -5.96
CA ASP A 285 -1.37 -1.72 -5.84
C ASP A 285 0.15 -1.53 -5.94
N PHE A 286 0.94 -2.47 -5.39
CA PHE A 286 2.40 -2.41 -5.50
C PHE A 286 2.87 -2.54 -6.94
N CYS A 287 2.21 -3.40 -7.72
CA CYS A 287 2.61 -3.66 -9.08
C CYS A 287 2.19 -2.54 -10.02
N ASP A 288 0.97 -2.03 -9.86
CA ASP A 288 0.49 -0.87 -10.61
C ASP A 288 1.43 0.32 -10.38
N THR A 289 1.86 0.52 -9.13
CA THR A 289 2.84 1.54 -8.77
C THR A 289 4.21 1.32 -9.43
N ILE A 290 4.74 0.09 -9.43
CA ILE A 290 6.02 -0.22 -10.08
C ILE A 290 5.95 0.04 -11.59
N GLU A 291 4.81 -0.27 -12.23
CA GLU A 291 4.59 -0.03 -13.65
C GLU A 291 4.45 1.45 -13.98
N GLU A 292 3.69 2.20 -13.19
CA GLU A 292 3.50 3.65 -13.33
C GLU A 292 4.83 4.41 -13.19
N VAL A 293 5.60 4.11 -12.14
CA VAL A 293 6.91 4.73 -11.90
C VAL A 293 7.93 4.29 -12.96
N GLY A 294 7.81 3.04 -13.41
CA GLY A 294 8.72 2.43 -14.36
C GLY A 294 10.05 1.98 -13.75
N ILE A 295 10.73 1.11 -14.48
CA ILE A 295 11.94 0.42 -14.04
C ILE A 295 13.16 0.91 -14.82
N ILE A 296 14.30 1.02 -14.14
CA ILE A 296 15.62 1.24 -14.75
C ILE A 296 16.52 0.03 -14.51
N GLU A 297 17.16 -0.45 -15.58
CA GLU A 297 18.21 -1.47 -15.47
C GLU A 297 19.54 -0.83 -15.09
N GLN A 298 20.29 -1.51 -14.23
CA GLN A 298 21.55 -1.04 -13.67
C GLN A 298 22.67 -2.06 -13.94
N PRO A 299 23.91 -1.60 -14.16
CA PRO A 299 25.05 -2.49 -14.34
C PRO A 299 25.43 -3.16 -13.03
N GLY A 300 25.91 -4.40 -13.08
CA GLY A 300 26.49 -5.08 -11.93
C GLY A 300 26.44 -6.60 -12.04
N ASP A 301 27.05 -7.27 -11.06
CA ASP A 301 27.08 -8.73 -11.00
C ASP A 301 25.92 -9.25 -10.14
N TRP A 302 24.76 -9.38 -10.79
CA TRP A 302 23.55 -9.96 -10.20
C TRP A 302 23.14 -11.22 -10.97
N TYR A 303 22.64 -12.21 -10.25
CA TYR A 303 22.44 -13.58 -10.74
C TYR A 303 21.32 -14.27 -9.97
N THR A 304 20.68 -15.26 -10.60
CA THR A 304 19.74 -16.17 -9.94
C THR A 304 20.46 -17.13 -9.00
N LEU A 305 19.82 -17.55 -7.92
CA LEU A 305 20.34 -18.55 -6.99
C LEU A 305 19.85 -19.93 -7.40
N LYS A 306 20.75 -20.80 -7.85
CA LYS A 306 20.43 -22.19 -8.17
C LYS A 306 20.85 -23.12 -7.03
N VAL A 307 19.96 -24.01 -6.63
CA VAL A 307 20.30 -25.12 -5.75
C VAL A 307 20.85 -26.30 -6.57
N SER A 308 21.96 -26.90 -6.13
CA SER A 308 22.60 -28.03 -6.82
C SER A 308 21.99 -29.39 -6.46
N SER A 309 21.32 -29.46 -5.31
CA SER A 309 20.61 -30.63 -4.79
C SER A 309 19.33 -30.19 -4.06
N PRO A 310 18.36 -31.08 -3.84
CA PRO A 310 17.18 -30.75 -3.06
C PRO A 310 17.56 -30.24 -1.66
N VAL A 311 16.93 -29.15 -1.23
CA VAL A 311 17.03 -28.59 0.12
C VAL A 311 15.65 -28.57 0.73
N GLU A 312 15.52 -29.12 1.94
CA GLU A 312 14.25 -29.36 2.61
C GLU A 312 14.23 -28.73 3.99
N TYR A 313 13.07 -28.20 4.36
CA TYR A 313 12.72 -27.85 5.72
C TYR A 313 11.39 -28.53 6.09
N ASP A 314 11.38 -29.20 7.24
CA ASP A 314 10.23 -29.97 7.74
C ASP A 314 10.02 -29.61 9.22
N SER A 315 8.88 -29.00 9.54
CA SER A 315 8.49 -28.63 10.91
C SER A 315 7.77 -29.78 11.65
N GLY A 316 7.60 -30.93 11.00
CA GLY A 316 6.83 -32.09 11.44
C GLY A 316 5.34 -32.01 11.10
N LYS A 317 4.81 -30.81 10.85
CA LYS A 317 3.42 -30.58 10.40
C LYS A 317 3.35 -30.07 8.97
N GLU A 318 4.30 -29.21 8.63
CA GLU A 318 4.37 -28.48 7.37
C GLU A 318 5.73 -28.78 6.74
N LYS A 319 5.76 -28.79 5.42
CA LYS A 319 6.93 -29.23 4.68
C LYS A 319 7.14 -28.36 3.45
N ILE A 320 8.38 -27.96 3.23
CA ILE A 320 8.79 -27.22 2.05
C ILE A 320 10.14 -27.73 1.54
N THR A 321 10.23 -27.95 0.24
CA THR A 321 11.45 -28.44 -0.41
C THR A 321 11.68 -27.66 -1.69
N ILE A 322 12.91 -27.18 -1.92
CA ILE A 322 13.35 -26.68 -3.23
C ILE A 322 14.17 -27.76 -3.94
N TYR A 323 13.79 -28.05 -5.18
CA TYR A 323 14.48 -28.98 -6.07
C TYR A 323 15.26 -28.21 -7.14
N PRO A 324 16.43 -28.71 -7.58
CA PRO A 324 17.12 -28.18 -8.76
C PRO A 324 16.20 -28.22 -9.99
N GLY A 325 16.22 -27.16 -10.79
CA GLY A 325 15.40 -27.06 -12.00
C GLY A 325 15.78 -25.83 -12.82
N GLU A 326 15.10 -25.63 -13.95
CA GLU A 326 15.24 -24.43 -14.79
C GLU A 326 14.07 -23.48 -14.57
N GLY A 327 14.37 -22.18 -14.44
CA GLY A 327 13.39 -21.15 -14.07
C GLY A 327 12.90 -21.28 -12.64
N PHE A 328 11.82 -20.58 -12.30
CA PHE A 328 11.25 -20.56 -10.94
C PHE A 328 9.81 -21.04 -10.96
N GLU A 329 9.56 -22.17 -10.30
CA GLU A 329 8.25 -22.81 -10.18
C GLU A 329 7.90 -23.03 -8.71
N VAL A 330 6.64 -22.79 -8.36
CA VAL A 330 6.07 -23.04 -7.05
C VAL A 330 4.89 -23.99 -7.20
N GLU A 331 4.96 -25.11 -6.52
CA GLU A 331 3.83 -25.98 -6.25
C GLU A 331 3.41 -25.81 -4.79
N TYR A 332 2.14 -25.52 -4.57
CA TYR A 332 1.60 -25.29 -3.24
C TYR A 332 0.34 -26.13 -3.01
N GLU A 333 0.28 -26.78 -1.85
CA GLU A 333 -0.88 -27.55 -1.40
C GLU A 333 -1.40 -27.06 -0.05
N LEU A 334 -2.72 -26.86 0.00
CA LEU A 334 -3.50 -26.52 1.19
C LEU A 334 -4.44 -27.66 1.55
N HIS A 335 -4.57 -27.87 2.85
CA HIS A 335 -5.40 -28.88 3.48
C HIS A 335 -6.20 -28.25 4.62
N TYR A 336 -7.33 -27.64 4.29
CA TYR A 336 -8.27 -27.13 5.28
C TYR A 336 -9.55 -27.97 5.31
N PRO A 337 -10.25 -28.02 6.45
CA PRO A 337 -11.63 -28.49 6.48
C PRO A 337 -12.50 -27.73 5.48
N GLN A 338 -13.61 -28.35 5.07
CA GLN A 338 -14.67 -27.61 4.39
C GLN A 338 -15.11 -26.43 5.27
N PRO A 339 -15.41 -25.26 4.68
CA PRO A 339 -15.73 -25.05 3.26
C PRO A 339 -14.54 -24.65 2.35
N LEU A 340 -13.36 -24.33 2.91
CA LEU A 340 -12.19 -23.99 2.08
C LEU A 340 -11.64 -25.23 1.36
N GLY A 341 -11.61 -26.35 2.08
CA GLY A 341 -11.22 -27.65 1.54
C GLY A 341 -9.74 -27.73 1.16
N ASN A 342 -9.43 -28.73 0.34
CA ASN A 342 -8.09 -28.94 -0.18
C ASN A 342 -7.92 -28.17 -1.49
N GLN A 343 -6.80 -27.46 -1.63
CA GLN A 343 -6.44 -26.73 -2.85
C GLN A 343 -5.01 -27.07 -3.23
N ARG A 344 -4.73 -27.19 -4.52
CA ARG A 344 -3.38 -27.39 -5.04
C ARG A 344 -3.20 -26.54 -6.28
N MET A 345 -2.09 -25.83 -6.36
CA MET A 345 -1.73 -25.02 -7.51
C MET A 345 -0.25 -25.18 -7.85
N VAL A 346 0.05 -25.18 -9.14
CA VAL A 346 1.41 -25.04 -9.67
C VAL A 346 1.46 -23.72 -10.44
N PHE A 347 2.40 -22.86 -10.08
CA PHE A 347 2.64 -21.59 -10.72
C PHE A 347 4.10 -21.49 -11.15
N ARG A 348 4.33 -21.04 -12.39
CA ARG A 348 5.66 -20.80 -12.92
C ARG A 348 5.82 -19.31 -13.22
N LEU A 349 6.84 -18.68 -12.64
CA LEU A 349 7.11 -17.25 -12.83
C LEU A 349 8.02 -17.03 -14.04
N ASP A 350 7.47 -17.21 -15.24
CA ASP A 350 8.22 -16.98 -16.48
C ASP A 350 8.29 -15.49 -16.85
N ASN A 351 7.22 -14.73 -16.57
CA ASN A 351 7.16 -13.28 -16.81
C ASN A 351 6.20 -12.57 -15.83
N VAL A 352 6.30 -11.24 -15.79
CA VAL A 352 5.49 -10.38 -14.91
C VAL A 352 4.01 -10.42 -15.25
N ALA A 353 3.64 -10.58 -16.53
CA ALA A 353 2.23 -10.58 -16.94
C ALA A 353 1.47 -11.80 -16.39
N ASP A 354 2.14 -12.95 -16.28
CA ASP A 354 1.57 -14.15 -15.65
C ASP A 354 1.39 -13.94 -14.14
N TYR A 355 2.36 -13.34 -13.46
CA TYR A 355 2.22 -12.96 -12.05
C TYR A 355 1.06 -11.98 -11.83
N ARG A 356 0.97 -10.91 -12.64
CA ARG A 356 -0.11 -9.90 -12.61
C ARG A 356 -1.49 -10.54 -12.74
N ARG A 357 -1.61 -11.53 -13.63
CA ARG A 357 -2.89 -12.17 -13.95
C ARG A 357 -3.30 -13.21 -12.93
N GLU A 358 -2.35 -14.01 -12.43
CA GLU A 358 -2.68 -15.25 -11.72
C GLU A 358 -2.40 -15.23 -10.23
N ILE A 359 -1.46 -14.40 -9.76
CA ILE A 359 -1.00 -14.41 -8.37
C ILE A 359 -1.24 -13.07 -7.69
N ALA A 360 -0.79 -11.98 -8.31
CA ALA A 360 -0.85 -10.64 -7.72
C ALA A 360 -2.24 -10.24 -7.18
N PRO A 361 -3.38 -10.59 -7.82
CA PRO A 361 -4.70 -10.20 -7.34
C PRO A 361 -5.22 -11.06 -6.17
N ALA A 362 -4.55 -12.13 -5.78
CA ALA A 362 -5.03 -13.00 -4.71
C ALA A 362 -4.88 -12.35 -3.34
N ARG A 363 -6.00 -12.08 -2.68
CA ARG A 363 -6.03 -11.38 -1.39
C ARG A 363 -5.71 -12.31 -0.23
N THR A 364 -5.18 -11.71 0.83
CA THR A 364 -4.94 -12.38 2.10
C THR A 364 -6.24 -12.89 2.70
N PHE A 365 -6.14 -13.93 3.54
CA PHE A 365 -7.31 -14.61 4.05
C PHE A 365 -7.13 -15.10 5.49
N GLY A 366 -8.26 -15.41 6.12
CA GLY A 366 -8.29 -16.04 7.43
C GLY A 366 -9.69 -16.47 7.80
N PHE A 367 -9.85 -16.93 9.04
CA PHE A 367 -11.08 -17.58 9.48
C PHE A 367 -11.78 -16.80 10.59
N VAL A 368 -13.11 -16.76 10.56
CA VAL A 368 -13.95 -16.09 11.56
C VAL A 368 -13.59 -16.52 12.99
N GLN A 369 -13.29 -17.81 13.17
CA GLN A 369 -12.93 -18.37 14.47
C GLN A 369 -11.63 -17.80 15.05
N ASP A 370 -10.71 -17.31 14.20
CA ASP A 370 -9.40 -16.82 14.60
C ASP A 370 -9.40 -15.30 14.84
N VAL A 371 -10.36 -14.56 14.28
CA VAL A 371 -10.45 -13.09 14.38
C VAL A 371 -10.43 -12.61 15.83
N GLY A 372 -11.25 -13.22 16.70
CA GLY A 372 -11.32 -12.82 18.11
C GLY A 372 -10.00 -13.03 18.86
N TYR A 373 -9.28 -14.12 18.56
CA TYR A 373 -7.97 -14.39 19.14
C TYR A 373 -6.92 -13.39 18.66
N LEU A 374 -6.88 -13.10 17.36
CA LEU A 374 -5.97 -12.13 16.75
C LEU A 374 -6.21 -10.73 17.30
N GLN A 375 -7.48 -10.30 17.37
CA GLN A 375 -7.84 -8.98 17.88
C GLN A 375 -7.49 -8.82 19.36
N ALA A 376 -7.64 -9.85 20.18
CA ALA A 376 -7.23 -9.83 21.58
C ALA A 376 -5.71 -9.64 21.77
N GLN A 377 -4.90 -9.94 20.74
CA GLN A 377 -3.45 -9.69 20.72
C GLN A 377 -3.07 -8.38 20.02
N GLY A 378 -4.04 -7.53 19.66
CA GLY A 378 -3.80 -6.30 18.93
C GLY A 378 -3.43 -6.51 17.46
N LEU A 379 -3.77 -7.67 16.89
CA LEU A 379 -3.59 -8.00 15.48
C LEU A 379 -4.91 -7.92 14.72
N ALA A 380 -4.84 -7.96 13.39
CA ALA A 380 -5.98 -7.91 12.47
C ALA A 380 -6.96 -6.74 12.70
N GLN A 381 -6.48 -5.61 13.23
CA GLN A 381 -7.30 -4.43 13.51
C GLN A 381 -7.71 -3.67 12.23
N GLY A 382 -6.90 -3.78 11.18
CA GLY A 382 -7.12 -3.17 9.86
C GLY A 382 -7.87 -4.07 8.87
N GLY A 383 -8.25 -5.29 9.26
CA GLY A 383 -8.97 -6.21 8.38
C GLY A 383 -10.36 -5.67 8.01
N ARG A 384 -10.67 -5.68 6.72
CA ARG A 384 -11.93 -5.22 6.10
C ARG A 384 -12.28 -6.18 4.95
N PHE A 385 -13.54 -6.20 4.51
CA PHE A 385 -13.98 -7.13 3.46
C PHE A 385 -13.39 -6.83 2.07
N ASP A 386 -12.94 -5.59 1.83
CA ASP A 386 -12.26 -5.20 0.61
C ASP A 386 -10.78 -5.60 0.60
N ASN A 387 -10.15 -5.73 1.78
CA ASN A 387 -8.73 -6.05 1.94
C ASN A 387 -8.40 -7.45 2.48
N PHE A 388 -9.42 -8.27 2.75
CA PHE A 388 -9.24 -9.55 3.42
C PHE A 388 -10.37 -10.51 3.08
N VAL A 389 -10.03 -11.74 2.69
CA VAL A 389 -11.00 -12.82 2.48
C VAL A 389 -11.26 -13.57 3.78
N LEU A 390 -12.49 -13.49 4.29
CA LEU A 390 -12.87 -14.08 5.56
C LEU A 390 -13.69 -15.35 5.36
N TYR A 391 -13.17 -16.49 5.78
CA TYR A 391 -13.85 -17.78 5.72
C TYR A 391 -14.62 -18.07 7.01
N GLY A 392 -15.93 -18.29 6.86
CA GLY A 392 -16.83 -18.75 7.92
C GLY A 392 -17.12 -20.25 7.83
N LYS A 393 -18.19 -20.69 8.50
CA LYS A 393 -18.61 -22.11 8.50
C LYS A 393 -19.15 -22.59 7.15
N ASP A 394 -19.76 -21.68 6.38
CA ASP A 394 -20.50 -22.02 5.16
C ASP A 394 -19.78 -21.58 3.87
N GLY A 395 -18.65 -20.89 3.98
CA GLY A 395 -17.84 -20.45 2.84
C GLY A 395 -17.08 -19.17 3.13
N ALA A 396 -16.55 -18.56 2.07
CA ALA A 396 -16.11 -17.17 2.12
C ALA A 396 -17.32 -16.26 2.42
N LEU A 397 -17.13 -15.26 3.28
CA LEU A 397 -18.15 -14.27 3.63
C LEU A 397 -18.14 -13.04 2.71
N ASN A 398 -17.05 -12.83 1.97
CA ASN A 398 -16.96 -11.78 0.96
C ASN A 398 -17.98 -12.04 -0.15
N GLN A 399 -18.51 -10.97 -0.74
CA GLN A 399 -19.53 -11.08 -1.80
C GLN A 399 -19.05 -11.96 -2.95
N GLU A 400 -17.80 -11.76 -3.40
CA GLU A 400 -17.16 -12.59 -4.42
C GLU A 400 -15.66 -12.79 -4.13
N LEU A 401 -15.17 -13.98 -4.48
CA LEU A 401 -13.75 -14.28 -4.58
C LEU A 401 -13.24 -13.84 -5.96
N ARG A 402 -12.00 -13.38 -6.02
CA ARG A 402 -11.34 -13.06 -7.31
C ARG A 402 -10.98 -14.33 -8.07
N PHE A 403 -10.73 -15.42 -7.33
CA PHE A 403 -10.48 -16.75 -7.87
C PHE A 403 -11.16 -17.82 -7.01
N PRO A 404 -11.65 -18.93 -7.59
CA PRO A 404 -12.13 -20.07 -6.80
C PRO A 404 -11.08 -20.64 -5.84
N ASP A 405 -9.81 -20.53 -6.21
CA ASP A 405 -8.60 -20.99 -5.53
C ASP A 405 -7.76 -19.81 -4.98
N GLU A 406 -8.41 -18.70 -4.59
CA GLU A 406 -7.74 -17.46 -4.14
C GLU A 406 -6.80 -17.70 -2.94
N ALA A 407 -7.15 -18.59 -2.01
CA ALA A 407 -6.34 -18.87 -0.83
C ALA A 407 -4.97 -19.51 -1.17
N VAL A 408 -4.93 -20.53 -2.04
CA VAL A 408 -3.65 -21.15 -2.45
C VAL A 408 -2.83 -20.19 -3.33
N ARG A 409 -3.46 -19.36 -4.16
CA ARG A 409 -2.78 -18.30 -4.91
C ARG A 409 -2.11 -17.29 -3.98
N HIS A 410 -2.80 -16.89 -2.91
CA HIS A 410 -2.23 -15.99 -1.92
C HIS A 410 -1.05 -16.62 -1.17
N LYS A 411 -1.12 -17.91 -0.82
CA LYS A 411 0.03 -18.59 -0.23
C LYS A 411 1.24 -18.66 -1.17
N ILE A 412 1.02 -18.80 -2.48
CA ILE A 412 2.08 -18.66 -3.47
C ILE A 412 2.62 -17.23 -3.49
N LEU A 413 1.75 -16.21 -3.45
CA LEU A 413 2.15 -14.80 -3.35
C LEU A 413 3.07 -14.56 -2.13
N ASP A 414 2.65 -15.00 -0.94
CA ASP A 414 3.44 -14.91 0.30
C ASP A 414 4.81 -15.58 0.13
N LEU A 415 4.82 -16.83 -0.36
CA LEU A 415 6.03 -17.61 -0.54
C LEU A 415 7.00 -16.94 -1.51
N ILE A 416 6.51 -16.38 -2.63
CA ILE A 416 7.34 -15.61 -3.57
C ILE A 416 8.02 -14.43 -2.86
N GLY A 417 7.29 -13.74 -1.98
CA GLY A 417 7.82 -12.61 -1.21
C GLY A 417 8.85 -13.03 -0.16
N ASP A 418 8.55 -14.05 0.64
CA ASP A 418 9.45 -14.55 1.67
C ASP A 418 10.75 -15.07 1.08
N LEU A 419 10.70 -15.82 -0.03
CA LEU A 419 11.89 -16.33 -0.73
C LEU A 419 12.82 -15.20 -1.21
N TYR A 420 12.28 -14.01 -1.43
CA TYR A 420 13.08 -12.85 -1.86
C TYR A 420 13.97 -12.28 -0.76
N LEU A 421 13.79 -12.72 0.50
CA LEU A 421 14.71 -12.43 1.61
C LEU A 421 16.09 -13.13 1.48
N LEU A 422 16.30 -13.93 0.44
CA LEU A 422 17.66 -14.33 0.02
C LEU A 422 18.39 -13.21 -0.76
N GLY A 423 17.71 -12.11 -1.08
CA GLY A 423 18.24 -10.94 -1.78
C GLY A 423 18.46 -11.14 -3.29
N ARG A 424 18.12 -12.32 -3.82
CA ARG A 424 18.29 -12.72 -5.23
C ARG A 424 17.17 -13.68 -5.64
N PRO A 425 16.72 -13.66 -6.91
CA PRO A 425 15.72 -14.60 -7.40
C PRO A 425 16.23 -16.03 -7.38
N LEU A 426 15.39 -17.00 -7.02
CA LEU A 426 15.73 -18.42 -7.04
C LEU A 426 15.51 -19.06 -8.41
N GLU A 427 16.25 -20.14 -8.68
CA GLU A 427 16.06 -21.04 -9.81
C GLU A 427 15.88 -22.46 -9.28
N GLY A 428 14.75 -23.07 -9.62
CA GLY A 428 14.33 -24.38 -9.11
C GLY A 428 12.81 -24.49 -8.98
N ARG A 429 12.38 -25.65 -8.49
CA ARG A 429 10.98 -25.95 -8.17
C ARG A 429 10.81 -26.02 -6.66
N VAL A 430 10.00 -25.15 -6.10
CA VAL A 430 9.61 -25.17 -4.70
C VAL A 430 8.32 -25.97 -4.58
N VAL A 431 8.30 -26.96 -3.69
CA VAL A 431 7.10 -27.75 -3.35
C VAL A 431 6.80 -27.49 -1.89
N ALA A 432 5.62 -26.95 -1.60
CA ALA A 432 5.19 -26.52 -0.28
C ALA A 432 3.83 -27.15 0.08
N THR A 433 3.73 -27.69 1.29
CA THR A 433 2.48 -28.24 1.83
C THR A 433 2.18 -27.59 3.17
N MET A 434 1.06 -26.86 3.23
CA MET A 434 0.55 -26.18 4.43
C MET A 434 1.46 -25.11 5.07
N THR A 435 2.56 -24.73 4.42
CA THR A 435 3.58 -23.86 5.04
C THR A 435 3.08 -22.47 5.43
N GLY A 436 3.72 -21.85 6.42
CA GLY A 436 3.59 -20.43 6.73
C GLY A 436 4.90 -19.68 6.53
N HIS A 437 4.92 -18.40 6.90
CA HIS A 437 6.14 -17.57 6.86
C HIS A 437 7.30 -18.19 7.66
N SER A 438 6.98 -18.86 8.77
CA SER A 438 7.97 -19.54 9.62
C SER A 438 8.69 -20.66 8.88
N ASP A 439 7.96 -21.49 8.13
CA ASP A 439 8.54 -22.60 7.36
C ASP A 439 9.28 -22.11 6.13
N ASN A 440 8.76 -21.07 5.49
CA ASN A 440 9.44 -20.40 4.38
C ASN A 440 10.82 -19.93 4.85
N VAL A 441 10.89 -19.16 5.94
CA VAL A 441 12.15 -18.72 6.56
C VAL A 441 13.04 -19.90 6.98
N GLY A 442 12.44 -20.99 7.46
CA GLY A 442 13.14 -22.25 7.73
C GLY A 442 13.87 -22.79 6.50
N LEU A 443 13.22 -22.79 5.33
CA LEU A 443 13.86 -23.15 4.07
C LEU A 443 15.00 -22.20 3.69
N LEU A 444 14.80 -20.88 3.81
CA LEU A 444 15.84 -19.91 3.48
C LEU A 444 17.11 -20.16 4.28
N ARG A 445 16.96 -20.43 5.59
CA ARG A 445 18.08 -20.78 6.47
C ARG A 445 18.74 -22.11 6.06
N ALA A 446 17.94 -23.13 5.72
CA ALA A 446 18.46 -24.40 5.24
C ALA A 446 19.25 -24.25 3.92
N ILE A 447 18.81 -23.37 3.02
CA ILE A 447 19.53 -23.04 1.77
C ILE A 447 20.87 -22.38 2.11
N GLN A 448 20.90 -21.38 3.00
CA GLN A 448 22.14 -20.72 3.44
C GLN A 448 23.13 -21.72 4.07
N GLU A 449 22.64 -22.63 4.93
CA GLU A 449 23.47 -23.65 5.58
C GLU A 449 24.03 -24.67 4.59
N THR A 450 23.23 -25.07 3.59
CA THR A 450 23.64 -26.05 2.57
C THR A 450 24.67 -25.44 1.63
N ALA A 451 24.49 -24.18 1.25
CA ALA A 451 25.50 -23.47 0.50
C ALA A 451 26.80 -23.37 1.33
N GLY A 452 26.68 -23.12 2.65
CA GLY A 452 27.72 -23.14 3.69
C GLY A 452 28.75 -24.28 3.67
N LYS A 453 28.38 -25.45 3.13
CA LYS A 453 29.15 -26.70 3.14
C LYS A 453 29.78 -26.96 1.78
#